data_AF-A0A090XC79-F1
#
_entry.id   AF-A0A090XC79-F1
#
_cell.length_a   1.000
_cell.length_b   1.000
_cell.length_c   1.000
_cell.angle_alpha   90.00
_cell.angle_beta   90.00
_cell.angle_gamma   90.00
#
_symmetry.space_group_name_H-M   'P 1'
#
loop_
_entity.id
_entity.type
_entity.pdbx_description
1 polymer ?
#
loop_
_entity_poly.entity_id
_entity_poly.type
_entity_poly.pdbx_seq_one_letter_code
_entity_poly.pdbx_strand_id
1 'polypeptide(L)'
;MLLLKLTLVILISEIGERTMCSANENEDVSNQLPQGTYIKVPDDQGCSYDQILDYSEGEDLMDNYLVLTCTKNCPPGQKGNVVNGNKCTATLKLLPDETVNVTVGSCADGSCVPDSPPHSRIIALLTEEEEEEGEDEEDEEDEEDEEDEEEED
;
A
#
# COMPACT_ATOMS: atom_id res chain seq x y z
N MET A 1 -29.83 56.66 -35.61
CA MET A 1 -30.80 55.56 -35.44
C MET A 1 -30.36 54.45 -36.39
N LEU A 2 -29.28 53.70 -36.13
CA LEU A 2 -29.00 52.79 -35.01
C LEU A 2 -30.08 51.73 -34.83
N LEU A 3 -29.61 50.47 -34.82
CA LEU A 3 -30.22 49.21 -34.42
C LEU A 3 -30.87 48.38 -35.54
N LEU A 4 -30.63 47.08 -35.70
CA LEU A 4 -29.47 46.21 -35.46
C LEU A 4 -29.86 44.88 -36.16
N LYS A 5 -28.90 44.25 -36.84
CA LYS A 5 -29.06 42.96 -37.51
C LYS A 5 -29.45 41.90 -36.46
N LEU A 6 -30.60 41.24 -36.65
CA LEU A 6 -31.00 40.11 -35.82
C LEU A 6 -30.29 38.84 -36.34
N THR A 7 -29.14 38.54 -35.76
CA THR A 7 -28.47 37.23 -35.90
C THR A 7 -29.16 36.21 -35.01
N LEU A 8 -29.79 35.22 -35.62
CA LEU A 8 -30.36 34.05 -34.96
C LEU A 8 -29.20 33.15 -34.48
N VAL A 9 -28.78 33.32 -33.23
CA VAL A 9 -27.82 32.43 -32.57
C VAL A 9 -28.58 31.20 -32.10
N ILE A 10 -28.36 30.09 -32.81
CA ILE A 10 -28.84 28.77 -32.40
C ILE A 10 -27.98 28.35 -31.19
N LEU A 11 -28.55 28.47 -29.99
CA LEU A 11 -28.02 27.87 -28.77
C LEU A 11 -28.25 26.36 -28.87
N ILE A 12 -27.30 25.64 -29.44
CA ILE A 12 -27.29 24.18 -29.40
C ILE A 12 -27.02 23.80 -27.94
N SER A 13 -28.09 23.43 -27.26
CA SER A 13 -28.04 22.78 -25.96
C SER A 13 -27.54 21.35 -26.18
N GLU A 14 -26.24 21.15 -26.06
CA GLU A 14 -25.65 19.83 -25.86
C GLU A 14 -25.03 19.83 -24.48
N ILE A 15 -25.88 19.50 -23.50
CA ILE A 15 -25.42 18.97 -22.22
C ILE A 15 -24.97 17.54 -22.53
N GLY A 16 -23.77 17.44 -23.12
CA GLY A 16 -23.02 16.21 -23.22
C GLY A 16 -22.28 16.03 -21.91
N GLU A 17 -22.65 14.96 -21.21
CA GLU A 17 -22.06 14.39 -20.02
C GLU A 17 -20.66 14.91 -19.70
N ARG A 18 -20.55 15.59 -18.55
CA ARG A 18 -19.28 15.78 -17.89
C ARG A 18 -18.78 14.37 -17.59
N THR A 19 -17.90 13.84 -18.42
CA THR A 19 -17.04 12.73 -18.05
C THR A 19 -16.35 13.16 -16.76
N MET A 20 -16.84 12.64 -15.63
CA MET A 20 -16.09 12.57 -14.39
C MET A 20 -14.92 11.62 -14.63
N CYS A 21 -13.94 12.07 -15.40
CA CYS A 21 -12.58 11.60 -15.20
C CYS A 21 -12.00 12.55 -14.16
N SER A 22 -12.33 12.28 -12.90
CA SER A 22 -11.40 12.62 -11.83
C SER A 22 -10.20 11.73 -12.10
N ALA A 23 -9.28 12.18 -12.95
CA ALA A 23 -7.91 11.78 -12.83
C ALA A 23 -7.51 12.31 -11.46
N ASN A 24 -7.71 11.47 -10.44
CA ASN A 24 -7.02 11.64 -9.19
C ASN A 24 -5.56 11.52 -9.63
N GLU A 25 -4.94 12.68 -9.79
CA GLU A 25 -3.50 12.78 -9.76
C GLU A 25 -3.13 12.02 -8.49
N ASN A 26 -2.50 10.85 -8.67
CA ASN A 26 -1.86 10.13 -7.58
C ASN A 26 -0.85 11.13 -7.02
N GLU A 27 -1.28 11.94 -6.04
CA GLU A 27 -0.38 12.47 -5.02
C GLU A 27 0.36 11.25 -4.52
N ASP A 28 1.60 11.17 -4.99
CA ASP A 28 2.56 10.10 -4.83
C ASP A 28 2.27 9.32 -3.53
N VAL A 29 1.58 8.19 -3.68
CA VAL A 29 1.06 7.41 -2.55
C VAL A 29 2.21 6.93 -1.65
N SER A 30 3.42 6.86 -2.22
CA SER A 30 4.67 6.57 -1.52
C SER A 30 5.06 7.68 -0.54
N ASN A 31 4.86 8.97 -0.89
CA ASN A 31 5.14 10.10 0.01
C ASN A 31 4.23 10.18 1.25
N GLN A 32 3.18 9.36 1.33
CA GLN A 32 2.27 9.33 2.49
C GLN A 32 2.67 8.28 3.54
N LEU A 33 3.55 7.34 3.18
CA LEU A 33 3.99 6.28 4.07
C LEU A 33 5.27 6.67 4.81
N PRO A 34 5.42 6.29 6.10
CA PRO A 34 6.67 6.47 6.82
C PRO A 34 7.83 5.78 6.09
N GLN A 35 9.02 6.38 6.12
CA GLN A 35 10.21 5.75 5.55
C GLN A 35 10.48 4.40 6.26
N GLY A 36 10.92 3.39 5.50
CA GLY A 36 11.15 2.04 6.03
C GLY A 36 9.95 1.10 5.93
N THR A 37 8.74 1.64 5.71
CA THR A 37 7.51 0.81 5.64
C THR A 37 7.23 0.21 4.25
N TYR A 38 8.03 0.55 3.25
CA TYR A 38 7.90 0.07 1.88
C TYR A 38 9.24 -0.37 1.31
N ILE A 39 9.17 -1.33 0.40
CA ILE A 39 10.33 -1.94 -0.26
C ILE A 39 10.48 -1.34 -1.65
N LYS A 40 11.68 -0.87 -1.94
CA LYS A 40 12.07 -0.44 -3.28
C LYS A 40 12.58 -1.62 -4.09
N VAL A 41 11.88 -1.97 -5.17
CA VAL A 41 12.23 -3.10 -6.04
C VAL A 41 12.92 -2.59 -7.31
N PRO A 42 14.20 -2.93 -7.53
CA PRO A 42 14.87 -2.68 -8.80
C PRO A 42 14.49 -3.71 -9.87
N ASP A 43 14.48 -3.30 -11.14
CA ASP A 43 14.43 -4.22 -12.27
C ASP A 43 15.80 -4.35 -12.97
N ASP A 44 15.85 -5.24 -13.96
CA ASP A 44 17.04 -5.55 -14.77
C ASP A 44 17.53 -4.37 -15.62
N GLN A 45 16.67 -3.37 -15.85
CA GLN A 45 16.99 -2.15 -16.58
C GLN A 45 17.42 -1.00 -15.65
N GLY A 46 17.50 -1.26 -14.35
CA GLY A 46 17.84 -0.27 -13.32
C GLY A 46 16.71 0.71 -13.00
N CYS A 47 15.48 0.44 -13.45
CA CYS A 47 14.31 1.14 -12.96
C CYS A 47 13.92 0.63 -11.57
N SER A 48 13.10 1.39 -10.84
CA SER A 48 12.58 0.95 -9.54
C SER A 48 11.16 1.44 -9.29
N TYR A 49 10.42 0.66 -8.50
CA TYR A 49 9.10 1.00 -7.96
C TYR A 49 9.02 0.58 -6.50
N ASP A 50 8.06 1.14 -5.76
CA ASP A 50 7.87 0.85 -4.34
C ASP A 50 6.67 -0.11 -4.15
N GLN A 51 6.79 -1.02 -3.20
CA GLN A 51 5.74 -1.98 -2.83
C GLN A 51 5.67 -2.21 -1.31
N ILE A 52 4.53 -2.68 -0.82
CA ILE A 52 4.34 -3.12 0.58
C ILE A 52 4.00 -4.61 0.61
N LEU A 53 4.28 -5.27 1.74
CA LEU A 53 3.80 -6.63 1.98
C LEU A 53 2.37 -6.60 2.53
N ASP A 54 1.59 -7.58 2.11
CA ASP A 54 0.21 -7.75 2.52
C ASP A 54 0.00 -9.05 3.29
N TYR A 55 0.10 -8.97 4.61
CA TYR A 55 -0.11 -10.12 5.50
C TYR A 55 -1.58 -10.49 5.72
N SER A 56 -2.53 -9.79 5.09
CA SER A 56 -3.95 -10.00 5.37
C SER A 56 -4.55 -11.26 4.70
N GLU A 57 -3.87 -11.84 3.71
CA GLU A 57 -4.35 -13.01 2.96
C GLU A 57 -3.38 -14.20 3.06
N GLY A 58 -3.61 -15.10 4.00
CA GLY A 58 -3.12 -16.50 3.93
C GLY A 58 -1.63 -16.74 4.19
N GLU A 59 -1.27 -18.04 4.25
CA GLU A 59 0.03 -18.54 4.70
C GLU A 59 1.15 -18.43 3.64
N ASP A 60 0.79 -18.20 2.36
CA ASP A 60 1.74 -18.03 1.25
C ASP A 60 2.12 -16.55 1.06
N LEU A 61 3.07 -16.10 1.89
CA LEU A 61 3.58 -14.73 1.87
C LEU A 61 4.35 -14.36 0.59
N MET A 62 4.74 -15.34 -0.22
CA MET A 62 5.67 -15.14 -1.34
C MET A 62 5.10 -14.29 -2.50
N ASP A 63 3.77 -14.21 -2.64
CA ASP A 63 3.11 -13.44 -3.72
C ASP A 63 2.29 -12.25 -3.19
N ASN A 64 2.36 -11.97 -1.89
CA ASN A 64 1.53 -10.97 -1.22
C ASN A 64 2.16 -9.57 -1.24
N TYR A 65 2.50 -9.09 -2.44
CA TYR A 65 3.04 -7.74 -2.62
C TYR A 65 2.03 -6.83 -3.31
N LEU A 66 1.84 -5.64 -2.75
CA LEU A 66 1.06 -4.59 -3.37
C LEU A 66 1.98 -3.46 -3.80
N VAL A 67 2.03 -3.21 -5.10
CA VAL A 67 2.77 -2.09 -5.66
C VAL A 67 2.04 -0.78 -5.30
N LEU A 68 2.79 0.21 -4.79
CA LEU A 68 2.22 1.50 -4.38
C LEU A 68 1.80 2.37 -5.56
N THR A 69 2.58 2.34 -6.64
CA THR A 69 2.26 3.03 -7.89
C THR A 69 2.58 2.16 -9.09
N CYS A 70 1.65 2.07 -10.06
CA CYS A 70 1.85 1.27 -11.28
C CYS A 70 2.86 1.90 -12.27
N THR A 71 3.67 2.86 -11.82
CA THR A 71 4.75 3.48 -12.56
C THR A 71 6.07 3.22 -11.86
N LYS A 72 7.14 3.07 -12.64
CA LYS A 72 8.51 2.91 -12.13
C LYS A 72 9.39 4.06 -12.61
N ASN A 73 10.35 4.45 -11.78
CA ASN A 73 11.33 5.47 -12.08
C ASN A 73 12.56 4.82 -12.72
N CYS A 74 12.97 5.30 -13.90
CA CYS A 74 14.04 4.73 -14.72
C CYS A 74 15.16 5.74 -14.95
N PRO A 75 16.44 5.36 -14.90
CA PRO A 75 17.55 6.23 -15.32
C PRO A 75 17.57 6.45 -16.85
N PRO A 76 17.97 7.64 -17.34
CA PRO A 76 18.11 8.91 -16.62
C PRO A 76 16.77 9.67 -16.58
N GLY A 77 16.05 9.60 -15.46
CA GLY A 77 14.84 10.40 -15.19
C GLY A 77 13.60 10.06 -16.03
N GLN A 78 13.58 8.90 -16.68
CA GLN A 78 12.41 8.41 -17.41
C GLN A 78 11.39 7.76 -16.46
N LYS A 79 10.13 7.69 -16.89
CA LYS A 79 9.11 6.87 -16.22
C LYS A 79 8.76 5.69 -17.11
N GLY A 80 8.63 4.51 -16.50
CA GLY A 80 8.11 3.31 -17.13
C GLY A 80 6.86 2.83 -16.42
N ASN A 81 6.19 1.82 -16.99
CA ASN A 81 5.07 1.16 -16.35
C ASN A 81 5.54 -0.09 -15.62
N VAL A 82 4.92 -0.35 -14.47
CA VAL A 82 4.93 -1.67 -13.83
C VAL A 82 4.14 -2.63 -14.73
N VAL A 83 4.48 -3.92 -14.67
CA VAL A 83 3.85 -4.95 -15.52
C VAL A 83 2.34 -5.00 -15.27
N ASN A 84 1.57 -5.02 -16.36
CA ASN A 84 0.12 -5.14 -16.29
C ASN A 84 -0.28 -6.43 -15.57
N GLY A 85 -1.28 -6.35 -14.70
CA GLY A 85 -1.75 -7.46 -13.87
C GLY A 85 -1.10 -7.56 -12.49
N ASN A 86 0.00 -6.85 -12.22
CA ASN A 86 0.57 -6.77 -10.87
C ASN A 86 -0.45 -6.17 -9.89
N LYS A 87 -0.56 -6.75 -8.69
CA LYS A 87 -1.43 -6.22 -7.64
C LYS A 87 -0.90 -4.89 -7.13
N CYS A 88 -1.82 -3.96 -6.86
CA CYS A 88 -1.48 -2.59 -6.53
C CYS A 88 -2.46 -1.96 -5.54
N THR A 89 -2.03 -0.87 -4.91
CA THR A 89 -2.85 -0.07 -4.01
C THR A 89 -3.63 0.98 -4.81
N ALA A 90 -4.92 0.74 -5.06
CA ALA A 90 -5.75 1.67 -5.82
C ALA A 90 -6.15 2.88 -4.97
N THR A 91 -6.40 2.65 -3.68
CA THR A 91 -6.44 3.69 -2.66
C THR A 91 -5.65 3.22 -1.46
N LEU A 92 -5.02 4.17 -0.75
CA LEU A 92 -4.29 3.91 0.49
C LEU A 92 -4.63 5.03 1.46
N LYS A 93 -4.97 4.65 2.69
CA LYS A 93 -5.22 5.58 3.78
C LYS A 93 -4.45 5.10 5.01
N LEU A 94 -3.52 5.94 5.49
CA LEU A 94 -2.86 5.70 6.76
C LEU A 94 -3.87 5.75 7.90
N LEU A 95 -3.78 4.77 8.78
CA LEU A 95 -4.54 4.64 10.01
C LEU A 95 -3.58 4.78 11.22
N PRO A 96 -4.10 4.89 12.45
CA PRO A 96 -3.26 4.79 13.65
C PRO A 96 -2.52 3.44 13.72
N ASP A 97 -1.55 3.38 14.65
CA ASP A 97 -0.83 2.15 14.99
C ASP A 97 -0.15 1.47 13.79
N GLU A 98 0.43 2.30 12.90
CA GLU A 98 1.22 1.83 11.75
C GLU A 98 0.45 0.90 10.81
N THR A 99 -0.87 1.10 10.71
CA THR A 99 -1.72 0.34 9.77
C THR A 99 -2.17 1.19 8.59
N VAL A 100 -2.53 0.54 7.49
CA VAL A 100 -3.11 1.18 6.31
C VAL A 100 -4.39 0.48 5.89
N ASN A 101 -5.39 1.26 5.50
CA ASN A 101 -6.55 0.74 4.79
C ASN A 101 -6.32 0.87 3.28
N VAL A 102 -6.32 -0.25 2.58
CA VAL A 102 -5.97 -0.32 1.15
C VAL A 102 -7.13 -0.88 0.37
N THR A 103 -7.52 -0.21 -0.72
CA THR A 103 -8.33 -0.82 -1.78
C THR A 103 -7.41 -1.49 -2.78
N VAL A 104 -7.58 -2.79 -2.98
CA VAL A 104 -6.74 -3.58 -3.88
C VAL A 104 -7.21 -3.45 -5.32
N GLY A 105 -6.25 -3.40 -6.24
CA GLY A 105 -6.49 -3.41 -7.66
C GLY A 105 -5.39 -4.13 -8.43
N SER A 106 -5.42 -3.96 -9.74
CA SER A 106 -4.44 -4.52 -10.67
C SER A 106 -3.91 -3.43 -11.61
N CYS A 107 -2.61 -3.44 -11.90
CA CYS A 107 -2.00 -2.46 -12.79
C CYS A 107 -2.48 -2.64 -14.23
N ALA A 108 -2.87 -1.53 -14.86
CA ALA A 108 -3.20 -1.46 -16.27
C ALA A 108 -2.68 -0.13 -16.84
N ASP A 109 -1.72 -0.22 -17.76
CA ASP A 109 -1.16 0.90 -18.52
C ASP A 109 -0.67 2.06 -17.63
N GLY A 110 0.01 1.71 -16.54
CA GLY A 110 0.60 2.66 -15.60
C GLY A 110 -0.37 3.15 -14.52
N SER A 111 -1.62 2.70 -14.53
CA SER A 111 -2.64 3.05 -13.52
C SER A 111 -3.06 1.84 -12.71
N CYS A 112 -3.41 2.02 -11.43
CA CYS A 112 -4.00 0.97 -10.62
C CYS A 112 -5.51 0.96 -10.79
N VAL A 113 -6.08 -0.12 -11.33
CA VAL A 113 -7.52 -0.27 -11.51
C VAL A 113 -8.07 -1.11 -10.36
N PRO A 114 -8.98 -0.59 -9.50
CA PRO A 114 -9.58 -1.36 -8.42
C PRO A 114 -10.23 -2.65 -8.92
N ASP A 115 -10.15 -3.71 -8.13
CA ASP A 115 -10.86 -4.97 -8.43
C ASP A 115 -12.38 -4.74 -8.42
N SER A 116 -13.13 -5.62 -9.08
CA SER A 116 -14.60 -5.53 -9.18
C SER A 116 -15.26 -6.83 -8.70
N PRO A 117 -16.05 -6.79 -7.60
CA PRO A 117 -16.37 -5.60 -6.80
C PRO A 117 -15.13 -5.07 -6.03
N PRO A 118 -15.08 -3.76 -5.72
CA PRO A 118 -13.99 -3.20 -4.93
C PRO A 118 -13.91 -3.86 -3.56
N HIS A 119 -12.70 -4.24 -3.16
CA HIS A 119 -12.42 -4.82 -1.86
C HIS A 119 -11.31 -4.01 -1.17
N SER A 120 -11.54 -3.68 0.10
CA SER A 120 -10.57 -3.00 0.94
C SER A 120 -10.24 -3.84 2.16
N ARG A 121 -8.98 -3.77 2.61
CA ARG A 121 -8.50 -4.45 3.82
C ARG A 121 -7.47 -3.63 4.56
N ILE A 122 -7.30 -3.96 5.84
CA ILE A 122 -6.32 -3.33 6.72
C ILE A 122 -5.04 -4.15 6.70
N ILE A 123 -3.91 -3.48 6.48
CA ILE A 123 -2.58 -4.08 6.43
C ILE A 123 -1.73 -3.40 7.50
N ALA A 124 -1.02 -4.18 8.30
CA ALA A 124 0.01 -3.66 9.19
C ALA A 124 1.27 -3.34 8.37
N LEU A 125 1.80 -2.13 8.54
CA LEU A 125 3.09 -1.77 7.97
C LEU A 125 4.19 -2.38 8.84
N LEU A 126 5.17 -3.02 8.22
CA LEU A 126 6.39 -3.39 8.93
C LEU A 126 7.22 -2.13 9.13
N THR A 127 7.55 -1.82 10.36
CA THR A 127 8.62 -0.88 10.68
C THR A 127 9.90 -1.66 10.91
N GLU A 128 11.05 -1.03 10.65
CA GLU A 128 12.33 -1.55 11.10
C GLU A 128 12.32 -1.43 12.64
N GLU A 129 11.71 -2.40 13.32
CA GLU A 129 11.88 -2.56 14.76
C GLU A 129 13.38 -2.85 14.97
N GLU A 130 14.06 -2.02 15.76
CA GLU A 130 15.41 -2.31 16.23
C GLU A 130 15.35 -3.70 16.88
N GLU A 131 16.09 -4.68 16.35
CA GLU A 131 16.19 -6.01 16.94
C GLU A 131 16.58 -5.86 18.41
N GLU A 132 15.61 -5.97 19.33
CA GLU A 132 15.91 -6.06 20.77
C GLU A 132 16.65 -7.38 20.95
N GLU A 133 17.98 -7.30 21.18
CA GLU A 133 18.79 -8.47 21.49
C GLU A 133 18.14 -9.18 22.68
N GLY A 134 17.65 -10.39 22.44
CA GLY A 134 16.94 -11.19 23.42
C GLY A 134 17.74 -11.27 24.72
N GLU A 135 17.10 -10.87 25.81
CA GLU A 135 17.61 -11.15 27.15
C GLU A 135 17.64 -12.69 27.30
N ASP A 136 18.85 -13.24 27.43
CA ASP A 136 19.07 -14.64 27.80
C ASP A 136 18.38 -14.88 29.15
N GLU A 137 17.21 -15.53 29.13
CA GLU A 137 16.61 -16.11 30.33
C GLU A 137 17.49 -17.28 30.80
N GLU A 138 18.33 -17.02 31.82
CA GLU A 138 19.02 -18.09 32.54
C GLU A 138 17.99 -18.86 33.39
N ASP A 139 17.75 -20.10 32.95
CA ASP A 139 16.89 -21.14 33.54
C ASP A 139 17.08 -21.32 35.06
N GLU A 140 15.96 -21.65 35.70
CA GLU A 140 15.77 -21.97 37.11
C GLU A 140 16.48 -23.26 37.56
N GLU A 141 17.01 -23.29 38.78
CA GLU A 141 17.14 -24.53 39.57
C GLU A 141 16.49 -24.32 40.95
N ASP A 142 15.21 -24.72 41.03
CA ASP A 142 14.49 -25.07 42.24
C ASP A 142 15.08 -26.37 42.83
N GLU A 143 15.60 -26.31 44.05
CA GLU A 143 15.87 -27.49 44.88
C GLU A 143 14.91 -27.43 46.09
N GLU A 144 13.69 -27.94 45.88
CA GLU A 144 12.78 -28.37 46.94
C GLU A 144 13.29 -29.69 47.52
N ASP A 145 14.00 -29.66 48.66
CA ASP A 145 14.23 -30.84 49.49
C ASP A 145 13.15 -30.86 50.58
N GLU A 146 12.08 -31.62 50.33
CA GLU A 146 11.03 -31.91 51.30
C GLU A 146 11.54 -32.79 52.46
N GLU A 147 10.99 -32.46 53.62
CA GLU A 147 11.14 -33.06 54.92
C GLU A 147 10.75 -34.55 54.93
N ASP A 148 11.35 -35.34 55.84
CA ASP A 148 10.52 -36.29 56.59
C ASP A 148 11.12 -36.64 57.96
N GLU A 149 10.17 -36.80 58.89
CA GLU A 149 10.19 -36.89 60.34
C GLU A 149 10.96 -38.16 60.85
N GLU A 150 11.37 -38.30 62.12
CA GLU A 150 10.50 -38.69 63.23
C GLU A 150 11.23 -38.73 64.60
N GLU A 151 10.51 -38.24 65.61
CA GLU A 151 10.26 -38.78 66.96
C GLU A 151 11.29 -38.80 68.12
N GLU A 152 10.66 -38.66 69.30
CA GLU A 152 11.10 -38.39 70.65
C GLU A 152 11.77 -39.59 71.37
N ASP A 153 12.71 -39.29 72.28
CA ASP A 153 12.88 -39.94 73.61
C ASP A 153 13.72 -39.06 74.56
#